data_AF-A0A7V4SJT4-F1
#
_entry.id   AF-A0A7V4SJT4-F1
#
_cell.length_a   1.000
_cell.length_b   1.000
_cell.length_c   1.000
_cell.angle_alpha   90.00
_cell.angle_beta   90.00
_cell.angle_gamma   90.00
#
_symmetry.space_group_name_H-M   'P 1'
#
loop_
_entity.id
_entity.type
_entity.pdbx_description
1 polymer ?
#
loop_
_entity_poly.entity_id
_entity_poly.type
_entity_poly.pdbx_seq_one_letter_code
_entity_poly.pdbx_strand_id
1 'polypeptide(L)'
;MRRRETWIALAFLLLALPFRSEFACKRYDFAQERWIRLDAKAGDLEVQDVIFQFPSYVGPRKLNVKGRNMATINVKNYGSQRLRVHIALALFDASGNLVGCGTTGSKLGSTKPSETESFFVAFDYVNSQLSTAQVFYLTVETEPDL
;
A
#
# COMPACT_ATOMS: atom_id res chain seq x y z
N MET A 1 24.25 -42.06 -36.92
CA MET A 1 23.45 -40.84 -37.15
C MET A 1 22.19 -40.91 -36.28
N ARG A 2 22.21 -40.39 -35.04
CA ARG A 2 21.07 -40.21 -34.10
C ARG A 2 21.65 -39.89 -32.71
N ARG A 3 21.56 -38.62 -32.27
CA ARG A 3 21.71 -38.11 -30.88
C ARG A 3 21.95 -36.59 -30.93
N ARG A 4 20.95 -35.78 -31.29
CA ARG A 4 21.04 -34.30 -31.19
C ARG A 4 19.76 -33.58 -30.75
N GLU A 5 18.69 -34.29 -30.39
CA GLU A 5 17.37 -33.65 -30.20
C GLU A 5 16.92 -33.46 -28.74
N THR A 6 17.65 -33.99 -27.74
CA THR A 6 17.22 -33.93 -26.33
C THR A 6 17.60 -32.67 -25.56
N TRP A 7 18.32 -31.70 -26.16
CA TRP A 7 18.81 -30.53 -25.43
C TRP A 7 17.87 -29.31 -25.46
N ILE A 8 16.87 -29.28 -26.36
CA ILE A 8 16.01 -28.10 -26.55
C ILE A 8 14.87 -28.05 -25.51
N ALA A 9 14.43 -29.19 -24.98
CA ALA A 9 13.34 -29.23 -23.98
C ALA A 9 13.76 -28.72 -22.58
N LEU A 10 15.05 -28.74 -22.24
CA LEU A 10 15.54 -28.31 -20.92
C LEU A 10 15.70 -26.78 -20.79
N ALA A 11 15.85 -26.07 -21.91
CA ALA A 11 16.06 -24.62 -21.93
C ALA A 11 14.78 -23.81 -21.63
N PHE A 12 13.59 -24.39 -21.86
CA PHE A 12 12.32 -23.71 -21.62
C PHE A 12 11.80 -23.83 -20.17
N LEU A 13 12.33 -24.76 -19.36
CA LEU A 13 11.85 -24.96 -17.98
C LEU A 13 12.42 -23.94 -16.97
N LEU A 14 13.49 -23.22 -17.32
CA LEU A 14 14.19 -22.27 -16.42
C LEU A 14 13.63 -20.84 -16.45
N LEU A 15 12.72 -20.51 -17.37
CA LEU A 15 12.19 -19.14 -17.53
C LEU A 15 10.86 -18.90 -16.79
N ALA A 16 10.34 -19.89 -16.06
CA ALA A 16 9.08 -19.79 -15.32
C ALA A 16 9.31 -19.64 -13.80
N LEU A 17 10.30 -18.84 -13.37
CA LEU A 17 10.30 -18.39 -11.97
C LEU A 17 9.07 -17.49 -11.78
N PRO A 18 8.09 -17.88 -10.96
CA PRO A 18 6.93 -17.04 -10.74
C PRO A 18 7.41 -15.77 -10.04
N PHE A 19 7.32 -14.63 -10.71
CA PHE A 19 7.25 -13.35 -10.02
C PHE A 19 6.01 -13.39 -9.16
N ARG A 20 6.18 -13.75 -7.89
CA ARG A 20 5.10 -13.78 -6.93
C ARG A 20 4.87 -12.35 -6.48
N SER A 21 3.83 -11.75 -7.04
CA SER A 21 3.16 -10.64 -6.37
C SER A 21 2.51 -11.20 -5.10
N GLU A 22 2.72 -10.53 -3.99
CA GLU A 22 2.11 -10.87 -2.70
C GLU A 22 1.04 -9.83 -2.37
N PHE A 23 -0.08 -10.28 -1.80
CA PHE A 23 -1.26 -9.44 -1.59
C PHE A 23 -1.84 -9.64 -0.20
N ALA A 24 -2.28 -8.54 0.42
CA ALA A 24 -3.12 -8.58 1.60
C ALA A 24 -4.24 -7.55 1.57
N CYS A 25 -5.39 -7.93 2.12
CA CYS A 25 -6.53 -7.05 2.36
C CYS A 25 -7.04 -7.27 3.79
N LYS A 26 -7.13 -6.19 4.58
CA LYS A 26 -7.60 -6.25 5.97
C LYS A 26 -8.51 -5.06 6.31
N ARG A 27 -9.47 -5.31 7.18
CA ARG A 27 -10.40 -4.31 7.74
C ARG A 27 -9.90 -3.85 9.10
N TYR A 28 -10.03 -2.55 9.36
CA TYR A 28 -9.68 -1.91 10.62
C TYR A 28 -10.74 -0.89 11.05
N ASP A 29 -10.78 -0.61 12.35
CA ASP A 29 -11.57 0.50 12.88
C ASP A 29 -10.93 1.82 12.51
N PHE A 30 -11.74 2.79 12.08
CA PHE A 30 -11.28 4.10 11.69
C PHE A 30 -11.15 5.03 12.90
N ALA A 31 -10.06 5.79 12.93
CA ALA A 31 -9.88 6.90 13.85
C ALA A 31 -9.16 8.05 13.12
N GLN A 32 -9.79 9.22 13.10
CA GLN A 32 -9.19 10.41 12.52
C GLN A 32 -8.10 10.98 13.45
N GLU A 33 -7.02 11.51 12.87
CA GLU A 33 -5.94 12.23 13.57
C GLU A 33 -5.23 11.42 14.66
N ARG A 34 -5.30 10.09 14.57
CA ARG A 34 -4.63 9.16 15.47
C ARG A 34 -3.84 8.13 14.68
N TRP A 35 -2.66 7.76 15.19
CA TRP A 35 -1.93 6.60 14.68
C TRP A 35 -2.67 5.32 15.05
N ILE A 36 -3.03 4.56 14.01
CA ILE A 36 -3.66 3.24 14.11
C ILE A 36 -2.58 2.22 13.78
N ARG A 37 -2.28 1.31 14.71
CA ARG A 37 -1.35 0.22 14.44
C ARG A 37 -2.00 -0.82 13.53
N LEU A 38 -1.22 -1.29 12.58
CA LEU A 38 -1.63 -2.26 11.58
C LEU A 38 -0.77 -3.52 11.70
N ASP A 39 -1.27 -4.59 11.10
CA ASP A 39 -0.66 -5.92 11.11
C ASP A 39 -0.78 -6.58 9.73
N ALA A 40 -0.99 -5.78 8.68
CA ALA A 40 -1.10 -6.26 7.32
C ALA A 40 0.29 -6.63 6.77
N LYS A 41 0.39 -7.81 6.17
CA LYS A 41 1.64 -8.33 5.60
C LYS A 41 1.42 -8.81 4.17
N ALA A 42 2.25 -8.36 3.25
CA ALA A 42 2.31 -8.84 1.88
C ALA A 42 3.75 -9.30 1.58
N GLY A 43 3.98 -10.61 1.72
CA GLY A 43 5.30 -11.20 1.69
C GLY A 43 6.18 -10.66 2.82
N ASP A 44 7.33 -10.10 2.43
CA ASP A 44 8.33 -9.53 3.33
C ASP A 44 8.01 -8.09 3.79
N LEU A 45 6.95 -7.47 3.26
CA LEU A 45 6.51 -6.14 3.67
C LEU A 45 5.47 -6.22 4.79
N GLU A 46 5.67 -5.43 5.84
CA GLU A 46 4.70 -5.19 6.90
C GLU A 46 4.24 -3.74 6.89
N VAL A 47 2.94 -3.51 6.92
CA VAL A 47 2.35 -2.18 7.14
C VAL A 47 2.24 -1.97 8.64
N GLN A 48 2.96 -0.98 9.17
CA GLN A 48 3.14 -0.78 10.61
C GLN A 48 2.01 0.05 11.22
N ASP A 49 1.70 1.18 10.57
CA ASP A 49 0.69 2.11 11.05
C ASP A 49 0.16 3.03 9.95
N VAL A 50 -0.99 3.64 10.24
CA VAL A 50 -1.62 4.66 9.41
C VAL A 50 -2.14 5.81 10.27
N ILE A 51 -2.09 7.03 9.75
CA ILE A 51 -2.78 8.20 10.29
C ILE A 51 -3.58 8.89 9.19
N PHE A 52 -4.83 9.23 9.48
CA PHE A 52 -5.72 9.97 8.59
C PHE A 52 -5.77 11.45 9.00
N GLN A 53 -5.58 12.37 8.06
CA GLN A 53 -5.49 13.82 8.30
C GLN A 53 -6.50 14.56 7.41
N PHE A 54 -7.65 14.95 7.98
CA PHE A 54 -8.79 15.53 7.26
C PHE A 54 -9.32 16.82 7.93
N PRO A 55 -9.05 18.03 7.42
CA PRO A 55 -8.10 18.33 6.36
C PRO A 55 -6.66 18.13 6.84
N SER A 56 -5.72 17.85 5.93
CA SER A 56 -4.31 18.04 6.28
C SER A 56 -4.00 19.54 6.38
N TYR A 57 -2.91 19.92 7.02
CA TYR A 57 -2.43 21.31 7.05
C TYR A 57 -1.10 21.40 6.31
N VAL A 58 -0.96 22.38 5.42
CA VAL A 58 0.31 22.64 4.72
C VAL A 58 1.03 23.79 5.43
N GLY A 59 2.26 23.53 5.91
CA GLY A 59 3.06 24.53 6.61
C GLY A 59 2.72 24.67 8.11
N PRO A 60 3.23 25.72 8.78
CA PRO A 60 2.99 25.94 10.20
C PRO A 60 1.49 25.99 10.52
N ARG A 61 1.03 25.22 11.52
CA ARG A 61 -0.41 25.19 11.94
C ARG A 61 -1.03 26.57 12.15
N LYS A 62 -0.22 27.56 12.55
CA LYS A 62 -0.64 28.96 12.76
C LYS A 62 -1.15 29.64 11.47
N LEU A 63 -0.76 29.17 10.29
CA LEU A 63 -1.18 29.74 9.00
C LEU A 63 -2.51 29.17 8.49
N ASN A 64 -3.04 28.12 9.10
CA ASN A 64 -4.34 27.52 8.78
C ASN A 64 -4.55 27.20 7.27
N VAL A 65 -3.48 26.87 6.55
CA VAL A 65 -3.57 26.52 5.13
C VAL A 65 -4.05 25.07 5.02
N LYS A 66 -5.30 24.89 4.60
CA LYS A 66 -5.90 23.57 4.37
C LYS A 66 -5.19 22.86 3.23
N GLY A 67 -4.58 21.72 3.54
CA GLY A 67 -4.04 20.77 2.60
C GLY A 67 -5.06 19.74 2.12
N ARG A 68 -4.59 18.79 1.30
CA ARG A 68 -5.40 17.70 0.76
C ARG A 68 -5.75 16.68 1.84
N ASN A 69 -6.94 16.10 1.77
CA ASN A 69 -7.27 14.95 2.62
C ASN A 69 -6.32 13.80 2.29
N MET A 70 -5.60 13.32 3.30
CA MET A 70 -4.51 12.37 3.09
C MET A 70 -4.41 11.37 4.24
N ALA A 71 -3.96 10.16 3.92
CA ALA A 71 -3.45 9.21 4.89
C ALA A 71 -1.94 9.04 4.70
N THR A 72 -1.21 9.01 5.82
CA THR A 72 0.21 8.62 5.84
C THR A 72 0.30 7.21 6.38
N ILE A 73 1.01 6.34 5.66
CA ILE A 73 1.13 4.91 5.97
C ILE A 73 2.61 4.58 6.09
N ASN A 74 3.02 4.01 7.21
CA ASN A 74 4.40 3.54 7.37
C ASN A 74 4.48 2.05 7.09
N VAL A 75 5.46 1.66 6.28
CA VAL A 75 5.74 0.26 5.95
C VAL A 75 7.18 -0.06 6.24
N LYS A 76 7.47 -1.34 6.46
CA LYS A 76 8.83 -1.85 6.58
C LYS A 76 9.01 -3.10 5.73
N ASN A 77 10.10 -3.13 4.97
CA ASN A 77 10.53 -4.32 4.24
C ASN A 77 11.50 -5.11 5.11
N TYR A 78 11.09 -6.29 5.58
CA TYR A 78 11.92 -7.21 6.37
C TYR A 78 12.71 -8.20 5.49
N GLY A 79 12.50 -8.16 4.17
CA GLY A 79 13.09 -9.06 3.21
C GLY A 79 14.48 -8.66 2.76
N SER A 80 15.01 -9.46 1.83
CA SER A 80 16.33 -9.27 1.23
C SER A 80 16.29 -8.64 -0.17
N GLN A 81 15.09 -8.46 -0.74
CA GLN A 81 14.88 -7.87 -2.07
C GLN A 81 14.25 -6.48 -1.97
N ARG A 82 14.46 -5.66 -3.00
CA ARG A 82 13.70 -4.41 -3.17
C ARG A 82 12.27 -4.75 -3.58
N LEU A 83 11.30 -4.05 -3.01
CA LEU A 83 9.88 -4.26 -3.29
C LEU A 83 9.27 -3.00 -3.88
N ARG A 84 8.58 -3.13 -5.01
CA ARG A 84 7.58 -2.15 -5.41
C ARG A 84 6.32 -2.40 -4.58
N VAL A 85 5.75 -1.33 -4.05
CA VAL A 85 4.65 -1.39 -3.07
C VAL A 85 3.48 -0.57 -3.60
N HIS A 86 2.31 -1.20 -3.66
CA HIS A 86 1.05 -0.57 -4.04
C HIS A 86 0.07 -0.65 -2.88
N ILE A 87 -0.49 0.48 -2.47
CA ILE A 87 -1.42 0.56 -1.35
C ILE A 87 -2.71 1.22 -1.80
N ALA A 88 -3.85 0.69 -1.37
CA ALA A 88 -5.14 1.35 -1.47
C ALA A 88 -5.88 1.34 -0.14
N LEU A 89 -6.70 2.39 0.06
CA LEU A 89 -7.57 2.57 1.20
C LEU A 89 -8.99 2.82 0.73
N ALA A 90 -9.96 2.17 1.37
CA ALA A 90 -11.38 2.41 1.20
C ALA A 90 -12.05 2.58 2.56
N LEU A 91 -12.73 3.71 2.79
CA LEU A 91 -13.36 4.09 4.05
C LEU A 91 -14.87 3.94 3.92
N PHE A 92 -15.50 3.38 4.95
CA PHE A 92 -16.93 3.13 4.98
C PHE A 92 -17.57 3.72 6.24
N ASP A 93 -18.79 4.23 6.09
CA ASP A 93 -19.61 4.68 7.22
C ASP A 93 -20.25 3.51 7.98
N ALA A 94 -21.03 3.83 9.03
CA ALA A 94 -21.74 2.83 9.84
C ALA A 94 -22.76 1.99 9.06
N SER A 95 -23.28 2.52 7.94
CA SER A 95 -24.25 1.86 7.08
C SER A 95 -23.59 1.01 5.99
N GLY A 96 -22.25 1.04 5.90
CA GLY A 96 -21.50 0.34 4.87
C GLY A 96 -21.40 1.09 3.54
N ASN A 97 -21.71 2.38 3.49
CA ASN A 97 -21.51 3.19 2.28
C ASN A 97 -20.05 3.59 2.15
N LEU A 98 -19.53 3.60 0.91
CA LEU A 98 -18.20 4.11 0.61
C LEU A 98 -18.18 5.64 0.75
N VAL A 99 -17.37 6.16 1.65
CA VAL A 99 -17.25 7.61 1.93
C VAL A 99 -15.87 8.18 1.62
N GLY A 100 -14.89 7.31 1.40
CA GLY A 100 -13.53 7.66 1.04
C GLY A 100 -12.84 6.56 0.25
N CYS A 101 -12.11 6.91 -0.81
CA CYS A 101 -11.14 5.97 -1.40
C CYS A 101 -9.92 6.69 -1.93
N GLY A 102 -8.76 6.05 -1.82
CA GLY A 102 -7.51 6.56 -2.33
C GLY A 102 -6.53 5.43 -2.59
N THR A 103 -5.57 5.68 -3.49
CA THR A 103 -4.46 4.78 -3.75
C THR A 103 -3.16 5.56 -3.63
N THR A 104 -2.08 4.89 -3.25
CA THR A 104 -0.76 5.38 -3.60
C THR A 104 -0.65 5.22 -5.11
N GLY A 105 -0.53 6.32 -5.85
CA GLY A 105 -0.03 6.23 -7.22
C GLY A 105 1.32 5.51 -7.24
N SER A 106 1.78 5.09 -8.42
CA SER A 106 3.10 4.46 -8.57
C SER A 106 4.17 5.37 -7.96
N LYS A 107 4.67 5.04 -6.77
CA LYS A 107 5.82 5.75 -6.19
C LYS A 107 6.99 5.54 -7.14
N LEU A 108 7.71 6.62 -7.44
CA LEU A 108 8.95 6.50 -8.22
C LEU A 108 10.01 5.83 -7.34
N GLY A 109 10.15 4.51 -7.49
CA GLY A 109 11.13 3.69 -6.78
C GLY A 109 10.53 2.58 -5.91
N SER A 110 11.41 1.83 -5.27
CA SER A 110 11.10 0.65 -4.45
C SER A 110 11.58 0.81 -3.01
N THR A 111 10.93 0.09 -2.10
CA THR A 111 11.31 -0.02 -0.69
C THR A 111 12.48 -0.99 -0.56
N LYS A 112 13.65 -0.53 -0.09
CA LYS A 112 14.85 -1.37 0.02
C LYS A 112 14.74 -2.39 1.15
N PRO A 113 15.57 -3.46 1.11
CA PRO A 113 15.74 -4.37 2.24
C PRO A 113 15.99 -3.61 3.54
N SER A 114 15.29 -4.01 4.61
CA SER A 114 15.37 -3.42 5.97
C SER A 114 14.98 -1.94 6.09
N GLU A 115 14.44 -1.32 5.04
CA GLU A 115 14.04 0.09 5.05
C GLU A 115 12.61 0.24 5.59
N THR A 116 12.40 1.31 6.36
CA THR A 116 11.08 1.83 6.72
C THR A 116 10.79 3.05 5.87
N GLU A 117 9.64 3.06 5.21
CA GLU A 117 9.22 4.17 4.34
C GLU A 117 7.80 4.62 4.65
N SER A 118 7.54 5.91 4.41
CA SER A 118 6.20 6.48 4.46
C SER A 118 5.61 6.60 3.07
N PHE A 119 4.36 6.19 2.94
CA PHE A 119 3.52 6.31 1.76
C PHE A 119 2.38 7.27 2.03
N PHE A 120 1.98 8.02 1.01
CA PHE A 120 0.93 9.03 1.10
C PHE A 120 -0.23 8.67 0.16
N VAL A 121 -1.42 8.53 0.71
CA VAL A 121 -2.65 8.26 -0.03
C VAL A 121 -3.54 9.49 -0.01
N ALA A 122 -3.77 10.10 -1.16
CA ALA A 122 -4.69 11.23 -1.30
C ALA A 122 -6.13 10.74 -1.58
N PHE A 123 -7.11 11.45 -1.04
CA PHE A 123 -8.54 11.19 -1.24
C PHE A 123 -9.16 12.27 -2.13
N ASP A 124 -8.87 12.24 -3.43
CA ASP A 124 -9.25 13.33 -4.34
C ASP A 124 -10.65 13.19 -4.95
N TYR A 125 -11.14 11.96 -5.11
CA TYR A 125 -12.35 11.69 -5.91
C TYR A 125 -13.57 11.33 -5.07
N VAL A 126 -13.43 10.41 -4.11
CA VAL A 126 -14.50 10.04 -3.16
C VAL A 126 -14.08 10.57 -1.80
N ASN A 127 -14.69 11.68 -1.36
CA ASN A 127 -14.29 12.36 -0.12
C ASN A 127 -15.39 13.22 0.54
N SER A 128 -16.64 13.15 0.07
CA SER A 128 -17.70 14.06 0.51
C SER A 128 -18.10 13.90 1.97
N GLN A 129 -17.80 12.75 2.58
CA GLN A 129 -18.24 12.39 3.93
C GLN A 129 -17.14 11.66 4.72
N LEU A 130 -15.85 12.00 4.52
CA LEU A 130 -14.75 11.32 5.22
C LEU A 130 -14.90 11.33 6.75
N SER A 131 -15.53 12.37 7.31
CA SER A 131 -15.78 12.50 8.75
C SER A 131 -16.80 11.49 9.30
N THR A 132 -17.56 10.81 8.46
CA THR A 132 -18.55 9.79 8.88
C THR A 132 -17.97 8.37 8.88
N ALA A 133 -16.73 8.20 8.40
CA ALA A 133 -16.07 6.91 8.34
C ALA A 133 -15.99 6.24 9.73
N GLN A 134 -16.29 4.94 9.76
CA GLN A 134 -16.22 4.10 10.96
C GLN A 134 -15.19 2.98 10.81
N VAL A 135 -14.97 2.53 9.57
CA VAL A 135 -13.99 1.50 9.27
C VAL A 135 -13.25 1.84 7.98
N PHE A 136 -12.12 1.20 7.78
CA PHE A 136 -11.45 1.21 6.50
C PHE A 136 -10.91 -0.17 6.13
N TYR A 137 -10.80 -0.42 4.83
CA TYR A 137 -10.05 -1.53 4.27
C TYR A 137 -8.72 -0.99 3.76
N LEU A 138 -7.66 -1.70 4.12
CA LEU A 138 -6.33 -1.54 3.58
C LEU A 138 -6.03 -2.72 2.66
N THR A 139 -5.69 -2.42 1.41
CA THR A 139 -5.10 -3.39 0.51
C THR A 139 -3.66 -3.01 0.24
N VAL A 140 -2.76 -4.00 0.29
CA VAL A 140 -1.35 -3.85 -0.08
C VAL A 140 -0.96 -4.96 -1.03
N GLU A 141 -0.23 -4.59 -2.07
CA GLU A 141 0.38 -5.49 -3.04
C GLU A 141 1.87 -5.19 -3.13
N THR A 142 2.69 -6.23 -3.22
CA THR A 142 4.14 -6.11 -3.39
C THR A 142 4.65 -6.98 -4.51
N GLU A 143 5.61 -6.46 -5.26
CA GLU A 143 6.32 -7.20 -6.30
C GLU A 143 7.84 -6.91 -6.24
N PRO A 144 8.71 -7.87 -6.59
CA PRO A 144 10.15 -7.61 -6.68
C PRO A 144 10.47 -6.48 -7.66
N ASP A 145 11.32 -5.55 -7.25
CA ASP A 145 11.87 -4.53 -8.14
C ASP A 145 13.05 -5.10 -8.93
N LEU A 146 13.00 -4.99 -10.26
CA LEU A 146 13.90 -5.66 -11.21
C LEU A 146 15.10 -4.80 -11.60
#